data_AF-A0A432VFD9-F1
#
_entry.id   AF-A0A432VFD9-F1
#
_cell.length_a   1.000
_cell.length_b   1.000
_cell.length_c   1.000
_cell.angle_alpha   90.00
_cell.angle_beta   90.00
_cell.angle_gamma   90.00
#
_symmetry.space_group_name_H-M   'P 1'
#
loop_
_entity.id
_entity.type
_entity.pdbx_description
1 polymer ?
#
loop_
_entity_poly.entity_id
_entity_poly.type
_entity_poly.pdbx_seq_one_letter_code
_entity_poly.pdbx_strand_id
1 'polypeptide(L)'
;MAKNRIGATSTSPSTALATIKRKALTPSGEVTLAKTLGSEGPLAKMPGTGGEVIHQSGIVRVTGRDYATDAETVPASEIYFVARKKLGNSGPWLNEADKVAWIDPRTGYECIMLRHDPDGFLSGYVGVPEDHPLFGWDHEAIAPEIGIDVHGGLTYSRICNDEPSPQWSLEAEAHRICHVVVGHASLNTTDDRVHSGQWWLGFECNHLYDVVPGRPQHRQGFMGAETHAEYRDDAYVVREILNLAAQLKALALGEPVPARDGPPLPSIGLDPKRGG
;
A
#
# COMPACT_ATOMS: atom_id res chain seq x y z
N MET A 1 47.92 -47.58 -3.21
CA MET A 1 47.41 -46.24 -3.56
C MET A 1 45.90 -46.41 -3.83
N ALA A 2 44.96 -46.24 -2.89
CA ALA A 2 44.46 -45.00 -2.28
C ALA A 2 44.31 -43.87 -3.32
N LYS A 3 43.14 -43.31 -3.63
CA LYS A 3 42.10 -42.77 -2.73
C LYS A 3 40.68 -42.85 -3.30
N ASN A 4 39.74 -43.10 -2.38
CA ASN A 4 38.28 -43.08 -2.53
C ASN A 4 37.73 -41.72 -3.00
N ARG A 5 36.69 -41.78 -3.84
CA ARG A 5 35.79 -40.66 -4.16
C ARG A 5 34.95 -40.31 -2.94
N ILE A 6 35.00 -39.05 -2.53
CA ILE A 6 34.13 -38.47 -1.50
C ILE A 6 32.76 -38.21 -2.15
N GLY A 7 31.77 -39.03 -1.81
CA GLY A 7 30.37 -38.72 -2.06
C GLY A 7 29.88 -37.75 -0.99
N ALA A 8 29.81 -36.47 -1.31
CA ALA A 8 29.12 -35.49 -0.48
C ALA A 8 27.62 -35.56 -0.78
N THR A 9 26.88 -36.31 0.05
CA THR A 9 25.43 -36.20 0.13
C THR A 9 25.07 -34.85 0.74
N SER A 10 24.77 -33.88 -0.13
CA SER A 10 24.13 -32.62 0.23
C SER A 10 22.69 -32.91 0.65
N THR A 11 22.45 -33.12 1.95
CA THR A 11 21.10 -33.04 2.53
C THR A 11 20.69 -31.58 2.56
N SER A 12 19.96 -31.14 1.53
CA SER A 12 19.22 -29.89 1.56
C SER A 12 18.14 -29.98 2.65
N PRO A 13 18.05 -29.04 3.60
CA PRO A 13 16.97 -29.04 4.56
C PRO A 13 15.66 -28.75 3.81
N SER A 14 14.75 -29.72 3.82
CA SER A 14 13.35 -29.56 3.44
C SER A 14 12.75 -28.48 4.34
N THR A 15 12.67 -27.25 3.83
CA THR A 15 12.05 -26.14 4.54
C THR A 15 10.55 -26.34 4.43
N ALA A 16 9.95 -26.94 5.46
CA ALA A 16 8.51 -27.11 5.54
C ALA A 16 7.84 -25.73 5.39
N LEU A 17 7.01 -25.56 4.36
CA LEU A 17 6.13 -24.40 4.21
C LEU A 17 5.32 -24.28 5.49
N ALA A 18 5.59 -23.23 6.28
CA ALA A 18 4.77 -22.91 7.43
C ALA A 18 3.33 -22.69 6.93
N THR A 19 2.42 -23.59 7.29
CA THR A 19 1.00 -23.43 6.93
C THR A 19 0.45 -22.23 7.68
N ILE A 20 0.18 -21.15 6.95
CA ILE A 20 -0.34 -19.91 7.53
C ILE A 20 -1.81 -20.13 7.89
N LYS A 21 -2.08 -20.14 9.19
CA LYS A 21 -3.42 -20.41 9.73
C LYS A 21 -4.31 -19.17 9.54
N ARG A 22 -5.31 -19.29 8.67
CA ARG A 22 -6.41 -18.33 8.54
C ARG A 22 -7.45 -18.62 9.61
N LYS A 23 -8.04 -17.58 10.18
CA LYS A 23 -9.11 -17.71 11.18
C LYS A 23 -10.21 -16.70 10.91
N ALA A 24 -11.45 -17.16 10.93
CA ALA A 24 -12.61 -16.27 10.91
C ALA A 24 -12.61 -15.36 12.16
N LEU A 25 -12.91 -14.08 11.95
CA LEU A 25 -12.97 -13.09 13.03
C LEU A 25 -14.34 -13.18 13.73
N THR A 26 -14.35 -13.77 14.93
CA THR A 26 -15.51 -13.83 15.82
C THR A 26 -15.49 -12.65 16.80
N PRO A 27 -16.56 -12.35 17.55
CA PRO A 27 -16.53 -11.27 18.56
C PRO A 27 -15.39 -11.43 19.59
N SER A 28 -15.12 -12.64 20.06
CA SER A 28 -13.94 -12.92 20.92
C SER A 28 -12.62 -12.78 20.17
N GLY A 29 -12.62 -13.04 18.86
CA GLY A 29 -11.52 -12.77 17.95
C GLY A 29 -11.22 -11.28 17.82
N GLU A 30 -12.23 -10.40 17.78
CA GLU A 30 -12.04 -8.94 17.73
C GLU A 30 -11.31 -8.42 18.98
N VAL A 31 -11.70 -8.89 20.17
CA VAL A 31 -10.98 -8.55 21.43
C VAL A 31 -9.52 -9.03 21.39
N THR A 32 -9.26 -10.18 20.78
CA THR A 32 -7.90 -10.71 20.61
C THR A 32 -7.10 -9.90 19.59
N LEU A 33 -7.77 -9.44 18.52
CA LEU A 33 -7.19 -8.61 17.48
C LEU A 33 -6.81 -7.23 18.04
N ALA A 34 -7.70 -6.57 18.80
CA ALA A 34 -7.40 -5.30 19.48
C ALA A 34 -6.12 -5.38 20.32
N LYS A 35 -5.99 -6.46 21.12
CA LYS A 35 -4.79 -6.70 21.94
C LYS A 35 -3.55 -6.92 21.08
N THR A 36 -3.69 -7.59 19.94
CA THR A 36 -2.59 -7.84 19.00
C THR A 36 -2.11 -6.55 18.34
N LEU A 37 -3.07 -5.68 17.98
CA LEU A 37 -2.82 -4.38 17.37
C LEU A 37 -2.45 -3.29 18.40
N GLY A 38 -2.47 -3.62 19.69
CA GLY A 38 -2.06 -2.74 20.79
C GLY A 38 -3.10 -1.72 21.24
N SER A 39 -4.20 -1.53 20.51
CA SER A 39 -5.33 -0.67 20.90
C SER A 39 -6.61 -1.00 20.12
N GLU A 40 -7.72 -0.36 20.48
CA GLU A 40 -8.98 -0.45 19.72
C GLU A 40 -9.01 0.48 18.48
N GLY A 41 -8.06 1.42 18.37
CA GLY A 41 -8.02 2.39 17.27
C GLY A 41 -7.99 1.75 15.87
N PRO A 42 -7.09 0.77 15.61
CA PRO A 42 -7.09 -0.01 14.37
C PRO A 42 -8.40 -0.74 14.06
N LEU A 43 -9.14 -1.20 15.09
CA LEU A 43 -10.44 -1.83 14.86
C LEU A 43 -11.49 -0.82 14.39
N ALA A 44 -11.42 0.42 14.87
CA ALA A 44 -12.32 1.48 14.43
C ALA A 44 -12.15 1.81 12.93
N LYS A 45 -10.95 1.59 12.37
CA LYS A 45 -10.67 1.73 10.93
C LYS A 45 -11.23 0.57 10.09
N MET A 46 -11.78 -0.48 10.70
CA MET A 46 -12.33 -1.65 10.00
C MET A 46 -13.79 -1.89 10.39
N PRO A 47 -14.75 -1.08 9.92
CA PRO A 47 -16.15 -1.24 10.30
C PRO A 47 -16.73 -2.59 9.88
N GLY A 48 -17.86 -2.96 10.49
CA GLY A 48 -18.57 -4.21 10.23
C GLY A 48 -18.31 -5.31 11.26
N THR A 49 -18.68 -6.54 10.91
CA THR A 49 -18.45 -7.75 11.72
C THR A 49 -17.97 -8.89 10.82
N GLY A 50 -17.15 -9.81 11.33
CA GLY A 50 -16.63 -10.92 10.53
C GLY A 50 -15.32 -10.59 9.82
N GLY A 51 -15.04 -11.31 8.74
CA GLY A 51 -13.77 -11.28 8.01
C GLY A 51 -12.83 -12.43 8.38
N GLU A 52 -11.67 -12.49 7.75
CA GLU A 52 -10.59 -13.43 8.08
C GLU A 52 -9.35 -12.68 8.54
N VAL A 53 -8.66 -13.25 9.52
CA VAL A 53 -7.39 -12.71 10.03
C VAL A 53 -6.27 -13.72 9.89
N ILE A 54 -5.12 -13.21 9.45
CA ILE A 54 -3.82 -13.87 9.52
C ILE A 54 -2.93 -13.01 10.40
N HIS A 55 -2.18 -13.63 11.32
CA HIS A 55 -1.14 -12.96 12.10
C HIS A 55 0.15 -13.78 12.08
N GLN A 56 1.24 -13.18 11.63
CA GLN A 56 2.56 -13.80 11.60
C GLN A 56 3.65 -12.73 11.75
N SER A 57 4.64 -12.99 12.60
CA SER A 57 5.83 -12.14 12.75
C SER A 57 5.54 -10.64 12.99
N GLY A 58 4.47 -10.34 13.74
CA GLY A 58 4.05 -8.96 14.00
C GLY A 58 3.28 -8.31 12.85
N ILE A 59 2.94 -9.06 11.80
CA ILE A 59 2.11 -8.58 10.69
C ILE A 59 0.74 -9.21 10.80
N VAL A 60 -0.29 -8.37 10.79
CA VAL A 60 -1.69 -8.74 10.79
C VAL A 60 -2.27 -8.39 9.43
N ARG A 61 -2.91 -9.36 8.77
CA ARG A 61 -3.76 -9.10 7.61
C ARG A 61 -5.20 -9.43 7.94
N VAL A 62 -6.09 -8.54 7.56
CA VAL A 62 -7.55 -8.68 7.65
C VAL A 62 -8.13 -8.63 6.24
N THR A 63 -9.09 -9.52 5.94
CA THR A 63 -9.87 -9.51 4.70
C THR A 63 -11.36 -9.61 5.01
N GLY A 64 -12.22 -9.20 4.07
CA GLY A 64 -13.68 -9.22 4.24
C GLY A 64 -14.20 -8.16 5.21
N ARG A 65 -13.49 -7.03 5.30
CA ARG A 65 -13.85 -5.83 6.05
C ARG A 65 -13.56 -4.63 5.19
N ASP A 66 -14.43 -3.63 5.25
CA ASP A 66 -14.16 -2.33 4.65
C ASP A 66 -13.11 -1.59 5.47
N TYR A 67 -12.49 -0.57 4.88
CA TYR A 67 -11.56 0.32 5.57
C TYR A 67 -12.16 1.72 5.69
N ALA A 68 -12.37 2.19 6.91
CA ALA A 68 -12.88 3.52 7.20
C ALA A 68 -11.75 4.48 7.54
N THR A 69 -11.61 5.53 6.76
CA THR A 69 -10.87 6.73 7.12
C THR A 69 -11.79 7.71 7.85
N ASP A 70 -11.25 8.85 8.28
CA ASP A 70 -12.04 9.90 8.92
C ASP A 70 -12.93 10.66 7.91
N ALA A 71 -12.68 10.52 6.60
CA ALA A 71 -13.43 11.16 5.53
C ALA A 71 -14.41 10.23 4.82
N GLU A 72 -14.02 8.97 4.59
CA GLU A 72 -14.79 8.01 3.80
C GLU A 72 -14.43 6.55 4.10
N THR A 73 -15.25 5.62 3.60
CA THR A 73 -15.03 4.17 3.71
C THR A 73 -14.83 3.55 2.34
N VAL A 74 -13.76 2.77 2.17
CA VAL A 74 -13.45 2.05 0.94
C VAL A 74 -13.69 0.54 1.09
N PRO A 75 -14.15 -0.16 0.04
CA PRO A 75 -14.43 -1.59 0.07
C PRO A 75 -13.13 -2.41 0.02
N ALA A 76 -12.39 -2.42 1.12
CA ALA A 76 -11.07 -3.04 1.19
C ALA A 76 -11.12 -4.55 0.93
N SER A 77 -10.27 -5.01 0.02
CA SER A 77 -10.04 -6.44 -0.23
C SER A 77 -9.04 -7.01 0.77
N GLU A 78 -7.99 -6.25 1.09
CA GLU A 78 -6.98 -6.59 2.08
C GLU A 78 -6.53 -5.37 2.89
N ILE A 79 -6.39 -5.56 4.20
CA ILE A 79 -5.94 -4.55 5.17
C ILE A 79 -4.78 -5.14 5.97
N TYR A 80 -3.65 -4.45 6.01
CA TYR A 80 -2.46 -4.90 6.71
C TYR A 80 -2.07 -3.91 7.82
N PHE A 81 -1.68 -4.46 8.96
CA PHE A 81 -1.01 -3.75 10.05
C PHE A 81 0.32 -4.45 10.34
N VAL A 82 1.39 -3.69 10.42
CA VAL A 82 2.75 -4.13 10.65
C VAL A 82 3.20 -3.58 12.00
N ALA A 83 3.59 -4.45 12.93
CA ALA A 83 4.04 -4.04 14.25
C ALA A 83 5.32 -3.20 14.15
N ARG A 84 5.20 -1.90 14.39
CA ARG A 84 6.32 -0.98 14.26
C ARG A 84 7.06 -0.84 15.58
N LYS A 85 8.34 -1.21 15.59
CA LYS A 85 9.25 -0.97 16.74
C LYS A 85 9.93 0.41 16.67
N LYS A 86 9.77 1.18 15.58
CA LYS A 86 10.58 2.36 15.25
C LYS A 86 9.82 3.67 14.99
N LEU A 87 8.53 3.65 14.64
CA LEU A 87 7.76 4.89 14.52
C LEU A 87 7.34 5.33 15.91
N GLY A 88 7.58 6.59 16.26
CA GLY A 88 7.41 7.09 17.62
C GLY A 88 6.06 6.76 18.27
N ASN A 89 6.04 6.77 19.60
CA ASN A 89 4.98 6.18 20.43
C ASN A 89 3.66 6.99 20.48
N SER A 90 3.50 8.00 19.63
CA SER A 90 2.32 8.87 19.59
C SER A 90 2.11 9.45 18.20
N GLY A 91 0.87 9.42 17.70
CA GLY A 91 0.45 9.97 16.41
C GLY A 91 -0.74 9.20 15.81
N PRO A 92 -1.43 9.77 14.81
CA PRO A 92 -2.58 9.13 14.16
C PRO A 92 -2.22 7.81 13.45
N TRP A 93 -0.99 7.71 12.92
CA TRP A 93 -0.45 6.50 12.27
C TRP A 93 -0.44 5.24 13.14
N LEU A 94 -0.64 5.34 14.45
CA LEU A 94 -0.77 4.18 15.34
C LEU A 94 -2.10 3.44 15.15
N ASN A 95 -3.11 4.13 14.61
CA ASN A 95 -4.44 3.57 14.36
C ASN A 95 -4.65 3.17 12.90
N GLU A 96 -3.87 3.75 11.99
CA GLU A 96 -4.01 3.57 10.55
C GLU A 96 -3.40 2.25 10.08
N ALA A 97 -3.94 1.70 9.00
CA ALA A 97 -3.33 0.56 8.32
C ALA A 97 -1.99 0.95 7.66
N ASP A 98 -1.16 -0.07 7.44
CA ASP A 98 0.10 0.02 6.72
C ASP A 98 -0.05 -0.31 5.23
N LYS A 99 -1.05 -1.14 4.88
CA LYS A 99 -1.47 -1.33 3.50
C LYS A 99 -2.97 -1.54 3.46
N VAL A 100 -3.64 -0.89 2.51
CA VAL A 100 -5.03 -1.14 2.16
C VAL A 100 -5.09 -1.31 0.66
N ALA A 101 -5.62 -2.44 0.19
CA ALA A 101 -5.87 -2.69 -1.23
C ALA A 101 -7.37 -2.77 -1.48
N TRP A 102 -7.85 -2.21 -2.57
CA TRP A 102 -9.25 -2.28 -3.00
C TRP A 102 -9.39 -2.07 -4.51
N ILE A 103 -10.58 -2.35 -5.04
CA ILE A 103 -10.99 -1.90 -6.36
C ILE A 103 -11.89 -0.69 -6.14
N ASP A 104 -11.53 0.47 -6.69
CA ASP A 104 -12.37 1.66 -6.62
C ASP A 104 -13.69 1.40 -7.39
N PRO A 105 -14.85 1.39 -6.71
CA PRO A 105 -16.12 1.06 -7.35
C PRO A 105 -16.54 2.07 -8.42
N ARG A 106 -16.00 3.30 -8.40
CA ARG A 106 -16.34 4.34 -9.38
C ARG A 106 -15.65 4.12 -10.74
N THR A 107 -14.40 3.68 -10.71
CA THR A 107 -13.56 3.58 -11.92
C THR A 107 -13.31 2.14 -12.37
N GLY A 108 -13.43 1.20 -11.43
CA GLY A 108 -13.05 -0.20 -11.59
C GLY A 108 -11.53 -0.41 -11.48
N TYR A 109 -10.74 0.60 -11.12
CA TYR A 109 -9.29 0.49 -11.01
C TYR A 109 -8.87 -0.01 -9.64
N GLU A 110 -7.79 -0.76 -9.62
CA GLU A 110 -7.19 -1.18 -8.37
C GLU A 110 -6.44 -0.05 -7.71
N CYS A 111 -6.53 -0.01 -6.40
CA CYS A 111 -6.04 1.07 -5.57
C CYS A 111 -5.28 0.48 -4.39
N ILE A 112 -4.15 1.10 -4.05
CA ILE A 112 -3.36 0.74 -2.87
C ILE A 112 -2.99 2.00 -2.11
N MET A 113 -3.31 2.03 -0.82
CA MET A 113 -2.62 2.87 0.15
C MET A 113 -1.51 2.02 0.78
N LEU A 114 -0.29 2.54 0.85
CA LEU A 114 0.85 1.82 1.41
C LEU A 114 1.73 2.74 2.24
N ARG A 115 2.15 2.25 3.40
CA ARG A 115 3.12 2.90 4.28
C ARG A 115 4.52 2.43 3.97
N HIS A 116 5.42 3.37 3.73
CA HIS A 116 6.81 3.09 3.42
C HIS A 116 7.64 2.86 4.67
N ASP A 117 8.45 1.81 4.65
CA ASP A 117 9.45 1.53 5.68
C ASP A 117 10.83 2.03 5.24
N PRO A 118 11.68 2.50 6.18
CA PRO A 118 11.46 2.59 7.63
C PRO A 118 10.82 3.91 8.08
N ASP A 119 10.57 4.85 7.15
CA ASP A 119 10.27 6.25 7.47
C ASP A 119 8.82 6.50 7.91
N GLY A 120 7.88 5.67 7.46
CA GLY A 120 6.51 5.63 7.97
C GLY A 120 5.50 6.58 7.32
N PHE A 121 5.86 7.27 6.23
CA PHE A 121 4.91 8.05 5.44
C PHE A 121 4.01 7.15 4.58
N LEU A 122 2.83 7.66 4.23
CA LEU A 122 1.89 6.97 3.35
C LEU A 122 2.08 7.40 1.88
N SER A 123 1.76 6.49 0.98
CA SER A 123 1.74 6.70 -0.47
C SER A 123 0.47 6.08 -1.05
N GLY A 124 0.08 6.59 -2.22
CA GLY A 124 -1.09 6.10 -2.95
C GLY A 124 -0.75 5.64 -4.35
N TYR A 125 -1.42 4.57 -4.79
CA TYR A 125 -1.18 3.93 -6.07
C TYR A 125 -2.49 3.51 -6.73
N VAL A 126 -2.56 3.66 -8.05
CA VAL A 126 -3.65 3.19 -8.91
C VAL A 126 -3.09 2.32 -10.03
N GLY A 127 -3.62 1.12 -10.17
CA GLY A 127 -3.26 0.17 -11.22
C GLY A 127 -4.13 0.39 -12.45
N VAL A 128 -3.49 0.62 -13.60
CA VAL A 128 -4.18 0.73 -14.89
C VAL A 128 -3.94 -0.52 -15.76
N PRO A 129 -4.96 -0.96 -16.53
CA PRO A 129 -4.84 -2.10 -17.43
C PRO A 129 -4.00 -1.80 -18.68
N GLU A 130 -3.60 -2.84 -19.42
CA GLU A 130 -2.77 -2.76 -20.63
C GLU A 130 -3.34 -1.88 -21.75
N ASP A 131 -4.67 -1.73 -21.81
CA ASP A 131 -5.36 -0.89 -22.79
C ASP A 131 -5.42 0.59 -22.38
N HIS A 132 -4.90 0.96 -21.20
CA HIS A 132 -4.85 2.34 -20.74
C HIS A 132 -3.81 3.17 -21.50
N PRO A 133 -4.09 4.44 -21.90
CA PRO A 133 -3.16 5.27 -22.67
C PRO A 133 -1.80 5.53 -21.98
N LEU A 134 -1.80 5.55 -20.65
CA LEU A 134 -0.61 5.72 -19.81
C LEU A 134 0.04 4.41 -19.36
N PHE A 135 -0.43 3.26 -19.86
CA PHE A 135 0.21 1.99 -19.56
C PHE A 135 1.67 1.99 -20.06
N GLY A 136 2.61 1.60 -19.20
CA GLY A 136 4.03 1.53 -19.53
C GLY A 136 4.77 2.88 -19.55
N TRP A 137 4.08 3.99 -19.29
CA TRP A 137 4.72 5.31 -19.22
C TRP A 137 5.43 5.50 -17.89
N ASP A 138 6.69 5.95 -17.96
CA ASP A 138 7.36 6.48 -16.78
C ASP A 138 6.67 7.77 -16.33
N HIS A 139 6.46 7.93 -15.03
CA HIS A 139 5.78 9.08 -14.44
C HIS A 139 6.49 10.40 -14.75
N GLU A 140 7.82 10.39 -14.86
CA GLU A 140 8.61 11.58 -15.24
C GLU A 140 8.38 11.96 -16.72
N ALA A 141 7.92 11.01 -17.54
CA ALA A 141 7.63 11.24 -18.96
C ALA A 141 6.17 11.64 -19.22
N ILE A 142 5.31 11.61 -18.21
CA ILE A 142 3.91 12.04 -18.32
C ILE A 142 3.88 13.57 -18.25
N ALA A 143 3.53 14.18 -19.38
CA ALA A 143 3.53 15.64 -19.53
C ALA A 143 2.52 16.31 -18.56
N PRO A 144 2.89 17.40 -17.84
CA PRO A 144 1.98 18.10 -16.94
C PRO A 144 0.68 18.58 -17.59
N GLU A 145 0.70 18.85 -18.90
CA GLU A 145 -0.46 19.25 -19.70
C GLU A 145 -1.56 18.18 -19.79
N ILE A 146 -1.24 16.93 -19.44
CA ILE A 146 -2.23 15.85 -19.28
C ILE A 146 -3.20 16.18 -18.14
N GLY A 147 -2.79 17.01 -17.18
CA GLY A 147 -3.68 17.54 -16.14
C GLY A 147 -3.88 16.62 -14.94
N ILE A 148 -3.01 15.63 -14.74
CA ILE A 148 -3.01 14.83 -13.51
C ILE A 148 -2.55 15.71 -12.35
N ASP A 149 -3.41 15.83 -11.32
CA ASP A 149 -3.20 16.70 -10.17
C ASP A 149 -3.50 15.93 -8.86
N VAL A 150 -2.42 15.57 -8.17
CA VAL A 150 -2.39 14.82 -6.91
C VAL A 150 -1.25 15.35 -6.04
N HIS A 151 -1.16 14.92 -4.78
CA HIS A 151 -0.12 15.37 -3.84
C HIS A 151 1.31 15.28 -4.39
N GLY A 152 1.86 16.42 -4.80
CA GLY A 152 3.21 16.52 -5.38
C GLY A 152 3.36 15.95 -6.79
N GLY A 153 2.25 15.63 -7.45
CA GLY A 153 2.24 14.96 -8.75
C GLY A 153 2.54 13.47 -8.68
N LEU A 154 2.70 12.85 -9.84
CA LEU A 154 3.11 11.45 -9.91
C LEU A 154 4.58 11.32 -9.50
N THR A 155 4.89 10.33 -8.67
CA THR A 155 6.25 10.01 -8.20
C THR A 155 6.58 8.52 -8.38
N TYR A 156 5.70 7.78 -9.04
CA TYR A 156 5.83 6.34 -9.23
C TYR A 156 5.12 5.86 -10.50
N SER A 157 5.78 4.96 -11.22
CA SER A 157 5.28 4.30 -12.44
C SER A 157 6.01 2.98 -12.70
N ARG A 158 5.44 1.83 -12.38
CA ARG A 158 6.05 0.51 -12.73
C ARG A 158 4.99 -0.58 -12.87
N ILE A 159 5.34 -1.66 -13.55
CA ILE A 159 4.60 -2.93 -13.46
C ILE A 159 4.67 -3.45 -12.01
N CYS A 160 3.69 -4.27 -11.58
CA CYS A 160 3.77 -4.96 -10.28
C CYS A 160 5.19 -5.55 -10.10
N ASN A 161 5.73 -5.40 -8.90
CA ASN A 161 7.09 -5.79 -8.56
C ASN A 161 7.23 -7.32 -8.48
N ASP A 162 7.13 -7.99 -9.63
CA ASP A 162 7.18 -9.44 -9.82
C ASP A 162 8.57 -9.87 -10.26
N GLU A 163 9.49 -9.97 -9.30
CA GLU A 163 10.35 -11.15 -9.29
C GLU A 163 9.52 -12.24 -8.60
N PRO A 164 9.15 -13.35 -9.28
CA PRO A 164 8.41 -14.42 -8.65
C PRO A 164 9.26 -15.01 -7.52
N SER A 165 9.00 -14.56 -6.29
CA SER A 165 9.48 -15.27 -5.12
C SER A 165 8.73 -16.59 -5.10
N PRO A 166 9.41 -17.75 -5.18
CA PRO A 166 8.75 -19.06 -5.17
C PRO A 166 8.00 -19.34 -3.85
N GLN A 167 8.09 -18.43 -2.88
CA GLN A 167 7.37 -18.50 -1.63
C GLN A 167 6.64 -17.18 -1.37
N TRP A 168 5.31 -17.28 -1.26
CA TRP A 168 4.46 -16.23 -0.70
C TRP A 168 4.89 -15.97 0.76
N SER A 169 5.09 -14.71 1.12
CA SER A 169 5.27 -14.31 2.51
C SER A 169 4.38 -13.13 2.85
N LEU A 170 3.77 -13.18 4.04
CA LEU A 170 2.93 -12.10 4.54
C LEU A 170 3.69 -10.77 4.65
N GLU A 171 4.98 -10.87 4.96
CA GLU A 171 5.89 -9.73 5.03
C GLU A 171 6.12 -9.08 3.67
N ALA A 172 6.32 -9.86 2.61
CA ALA A 172 6.45 -9.31 1.27
C ALA A 172 5.16 -8.62 0.83
N GLU A 173 3.99 -9.22 1.05
CA GLU A 173 2.71 -8.64 0.65
C GLU A 173 2.36 -7.35 1.38
N ALA A 174 2.72 -7.25 2.65
CA ALA A 174 2.48 -6.04 3.44
C ALA A 174 3.24 -4.81 2.90
N HIS A 175 4.32 -5.00 2.13
CA HIS A 175 5.20 -3.92 1.65
C HIS A 175 5.22 -3.75 0.12
N ARG A 176 4.61 -4.66 -0.64
CA ARG A 176 4.63 -4.61 -2.11
C ARG A 176 3.43 -3.86 -2.67
N ILE A 177 3.70 -3.13 -3.76
CA ILE A 177 2.70 -2.58 -4.67
C ILE A 177 2.29 -3.73 -5.61
N CYS A 178 1.40 -4.59 -5.12
CA CYS A 178 0.73 -5.63 -5.88
C CYS A 178 -0.54 -6.08 -5.15
N HIS A 179 -1.53 -6.53 -5.91
CA HIS A 179 -2.71 -7.22 -5.40
C HIS A 179 -2.47 -8.73 -5.54
N VAL A 180 -2.69 -9.50 -4.47
CA VAL A 180 -2.94 -10.93 -4.67
C VAL A 180 -4.40 -11.03 -5.08
N VAL A 181 -4.65 -11.42 -6.34
CA VAL A 181 -6.01 -11.71 -6.82
C VAL A 181 -6.69 -12.66 -5.84
N VAL A 182 -7.69 -12.17 -5.10
CA VAL A 182 -8.52 -13.00 -4.24
C VAL A 182 -9.42 -13.82 -5.16
N GLY A 183 -8.97 -15.01 -5.57
CA GLY A 183 -9.78 -15.86 -6.44
C GLY A 183 -9.14 -17.13 -7.01
N HIS A 184 -7.81 -17.22 -7.12
CA HIS A 184 -7.19 -18.46 -7.61
C HIS A 184 -6.67 -19.28 -6.45
N ALA A 185 -7.50 -20.24 -6.06
CA ALA A 185 -7.05 -21.48 -5.46
C ALA A 185 -5.78 -21.94 -6.19
N SER A 186 -4.78 -22.33 -5.39
CA SER A 186 -3.79 -23.30 -5.81
C SER A 186 -4.54 -24.50 -6.39
N LEU A 187 -4.66 -24.54 -7.71
CA LEU A 187 -5.01 -25.73 -8.46
C LEU A 187 -4.03 -25.82 -9.61
N ASN A 188 -3.24 -26.89 -9.57
CA ASN A 188 -2.49 -27.41 -10.69
C ASN A 188 -3.36 -27.40 -11.96
N THR A 189 -3.17 -26.41 -12.82
CA THR A 189 -3.58 -26.50 -14.23
C THR A 189 -2.47 -25.87 -15.04
N THR A 190 -1.91 -26.63 -15.96
CA THR A 190 -0.94 -26.20 -16.97
C THR A 190 -1.60 -25.26 -17.98
N ASP A 191 -1.98 -24.06 -17.55
CA ASP A 191 -2.56 -23.03 -18.40
C ASP A 191 -1.71 -21.75 -18.33
N ASP A 192 -0.97 -21.51 -19.41
CA ASP A 192 -0.08 -20.37 -19.64
C ASP A 192 -0.88 -19.07 -19.94
N ARG A 193 -1.80 -18.68 -19.05
CA ARG A 193 -2.70 -17.53 -19.20
C ARG A 193 -3.12 -17.02 -17.80
N VAL A 194 -3.01 -15.77 -17.35
CA VAL A 194 -2.58 -14.47 -17.88
C VAL A 194 -2.27 -13.65 -16.61
N HIS A 195 -1.01 -13.27 -16.37
CA HIS A 195 -0.71 -12.08 -15.57
C HIS A 195 -0.79 -10.90 -16.54
N SER A 196 -1.98 -10.32 -16.76
CA SER A 196 -2.06 -9.02 -17.42
C SER A 196 -1.61 -8.00 -16.38
N GLY A 197 -0.28 -7.82 -16.30
CA GLY A 197 0.36 -7.03 -15.25
C GLY A 197 -0.17 -5.61 -15.32
N GLN A 198 -0.73 -5.11 -14.23
CA GLN A 198 -1.18 -3.72 -14.16
C GLN A 198 0.04 -2.80 -14.11
N TRP A 199 -0.08 -1.64 -14.75
CA TRP A 199 0.88 -0.56 -14.62
C TRP A 199 0.43 0.36 -13.49
N TRP A 200 1.23 0.45 -12.43
CA TRP A 200 0.90 1.23 -11.24
C TRP A 200 1.46 2.63 -11.36
N LEU A 201 0.58 3.61 -11.25
CA LEU A 201 0.91 5.03 -11.13
C LEU A 201 0.63 5.49 -9.69
N GLY A 202 1.46 6.35 -9.13
CA GLY A 202 1.28 6.75 -7.74
C GLY A 202 2.03 8.00 -7.32
N PHE A 203 1.82 8.38 -6.06
CA PHE A 203 2.41 9.56 -5.41
C PHE A 203 2.87 9.19 -3.98
N GLU A 204 3.72 10.02 -3.37
CA GLU A 204 4.22 9.83 -2.01
C GLU A 204 3.97 11.02 -1.10
N CYS A 205 3.71 10.78 0.19
CA CYS A 205 3.58 11.85 1.20
C CYS A 205 4.90 12.09 1.95
N ASN A 206 5.96 12.31 1.18
CA ASN A 206 7.31 12.57 1.69
C ASN A 206 7.92 13.81 1.01
N HIS A 207 7.16 14.90 0.99
CA HIS A 207 7.61 16.21 0.52
C HIS A 207 8.17 17.07 1.68
N LEU A 208 8.75 18.22 1.35
CA LEU A 208 9.46 19.08 2.32
C LEU A 208 8.61 19.44 3.54
N TYR A 209 7.31 19.65 3.31
CA TYR A 209 6.35 20.06 4.33
C TYR A 209 5.46 18.91 4.83
N ASP A 210 5.76 17.66 4.46
CA ASP A 210 5.10 16.50 5.04
C ASP A 210 5.79 16.09 6.34
N VAL A 211 5.00 15.88 7.39
CA VAL A 211 5.51 15.26 8.62
C VAL A 211 5.69 13.77 8.36
N VAL A 212 6.92 13.28 8.51
CA VAL A 212 7.26 11.86 8.35
C VAL A 212 7.46 11.22 9.73
N PRO A 213 6.66 10.22 10.15
CA PRO A 213 6.67 9.70 11.53
C PRO A 213 8.03 9.23 12.05
N GLY A 214 8.84 8.60 11.20
CA GLY A 214 10.15 8.05 11.52
C GLY A 214 11.28 9.07 11.54
N ARG A 215 11.05 10.32 11.14
CA ARG A 215 12.08 11.37 11.06
C ARG A 215 12.02 12.32 12.27
N PRO A 216 13.02 12.32 13.17
CA PRO A 216 13.01 13.14 14.39
C PRO A 216 13.00 14.65 14.15
N GLN A 217 13.54 15.10 13.01
CA GLN A 217 13.69 16.52 12.68
C GLN A 217 12.35 17.25 12.49
N HIS A 218 11.28 16.54 12.08
CA HIS A 218 9.93 17.11 12.04
C HIS A 218 9.26 17.19 13.43
N ARG A 219 9.83 16.51 14.45
CA ARG A 219 9.27 16.47 15.82
C ARG A 219 9.88 17.49 16.78
N GLN A 220 11.03 18.11 16.44
CA GLN A 220 11.87 18.88 17.40
C GLN A 220 12.64 20.07 16.78
N GLY A 221 12.17 20.69 15.68
CA GLY A 221 12.82 21.85 15.08
C GLY A 221 12.14 23.18 15.41
N PHE A 222 12.94 24.22 15.70
CA PHE A 222 12.54 25.64 15.85
C PHE A 222 11.67 26.17 14.69
N MET A 223 11.67 25.48 13.53
CA MET A 223 10.89 25.80 12.33
C MET A 223 9.54 25.06 12.22
N GLY A 224 9.20 24.07 13.06
CA GLY A 224 7.96 23.28 12.91
C GLY A 224 6.67 24.10 13.12
N ALA A 225 6.73 25.17 13.92
CA ALA A 225 5.64 26.12 14.08
C ALA A 225 5.56 27.15 12.94
N GLU A 226 6.65 27.32 12.17
CA GLU A 226 6.77 28.30 11.10
C GLU A 226 6.55 27.69 9.69
N THR A 227 6.69 26.37 9.55
CA THR A 227 6.61 25.68 8.24
C THR A 227 5.24 25.12 7.89
N HIS A 228 4.25 25.17 8.80
CA HIS A 228 2.93 24.54 8.62
C HIS A 228 3.01 23.06 8.16
N ALA A 229 4.06 22.34 8.59
CA ALA A 229 4.26 20.96 8.20
C ALA A 229 3.14 20.07 8.77
N GLU A 230 2.61 19.17 7.93
CA GLU A 230 1.42 18.38 8.25
C GLU A 230 1.64 16.91 7.91
N TYR A 231 1.13 16.03 8.76
CA TYR A 231 1.11 14.60 8.44
C TYR A 231 -0.04 14.31 7.49
N ARG A 232 0.25 13.65 6.37
CA ARG A 232 -0.77 13.18 5.43
C ARG A 232 -1.30 11.83 5.92
N ASP A 233 -2.47 11.89 6.57
CA ASP A 233 -3.15 10.73 7.14
C ASP A 233 -3.83 9.85 6.09
N ASP A 234 -4.45 8.77 6.55
CA ASP A 234 -5.13 7.83 5.68
C ASP A 234 -6.31 8.46 4.91
N ALA A 235 -7.05 9.37 5.55
CA ALA A 235 -8.14 10.11 4.91
C ALA A 235 -7.64 10.98 3.75
N TYR A 236 -6.52 11.69 3.94
CA TYR A 236 -5.87 12.45 2.88
C TYR A 236 -5.43 11.53 1.73
N VAL A 237 -4.69 10.47 2.04
CA VAL A 237 -4.12 9.59 1.00
C VAL A 237 -5.19 8.84 0.23
N VAL A 238 -6.23 8.33 0.88
CA VAL A 238 -7.36 7.69 0.20
C VAL A 238 -8.04 8.66 -0.75
N ARG A 239 -8.30 9.91 -0.35
CA ARG A 239 -8.90 10.92 -1.25
C ARG A 239 -8.02 11.18 -2.47
N GLU A 240 -6.72 11.35 -2.29
CA GLU A 240 -5.80 11.56 -3.41
C GLU A 240 -5.71 10.34 -4.34
N ILE A 241 -5.84 9.11 -3.82
CA ILE A 241 -5.94 7.89 -4.63
C ILE A 241 -7.23 7.89 -5.46
N LEU A 242 -8.37 8.26 -4.88
CA LEU A 242 -9.64 8.32 -5.62
C LEU A 242 -9.65 9.43 -6.67
N ASN A 243 -9.02 10.57 -6.38
CA ASN A 243 -8.78 11.61 -7.38
C ASN A 243 -7.92 11.06 -8.52
N LEU A 244 -6.81 10.40 -8.22
CA LEU A 244 -5.94 9.80 -9.24
C LEU A 244 -6.70 8.79 -10.10
N ALA A 245 -7.49 7.91 -9.48
CA ALA A 245 -8.27 6.91 -10.19
C ALA A 245 -9.29 7.55 -11.13
N ALA A 246 -10.00 8.58 -10.68
CA ALA A 246 -10.96 9.32 -11.51
C ALA A 246 -10.28 10.02 -12.70
N GLN A 247 -9.12 10.64 -12.46
CA GLN A 247 -8.35 11.31 -13.50
C GLN A 247 -7.83 10.32 -14.56
N LEU A 248 -7.25 9.21 -14.14
CA LEU A 248 -6.82 8.13 -15.03
C LEU A 248 -8.00 7.54 -15.80
N LYS A 249 -9.15 7.37 -15.15
CA LYS A 249 -10.36 6.84 -15.83
C LYS A 249 -10.84 7.77 -16.94
N ALA A 250 -10.88 9.08 -16.69
CA ALA A 250 -11.25 10.06 -17.70
C ALA A 250 -10.30 10.00 -18.91
N LEU A 251 -8.98 9.90 -18.67
CA LEU A 251 -7.99 9.75 -19.75
C LEU A 251 -8.23 8.49 -20.59
N ALA A 252 -8.52 7.36 -19.95
CA ALA A 252 -8.84 6.12 -20.66
C ALA A 252 -10.08 6.23 -21.55
N LEU A 253 -11.04 7.07 -21.15
CA LEU A 253 -12.26 7.34 -21.91
C LEU A 253 -12.09 8.46 -22.95
N GLY A 254 -10.93 9.12 -22.99
CA GLY A 254 -10.70 10.30 -23.83
C GLY A 254 -11.50 11.53 -23.38
N GLU A 255 -11.91 11.56 -22.12
CA GLU A 255 -12.68 12.64 -21.50
C GLU A 255 -11.75 13.68 -20.85
N PRO A 256 -12.22 14.93 -20.64
CA PRO A 256 -11.48 15.92 -19.88
C PRO A 256 -11.16 15.41 -18.47
N VAL A 257 -9.93 15.62 -18.01
CA VAL A 257 -9.52 15.25 -16.66
C VAL A 257 -10.37 16.03 -15.64
N PRO A 258 -11.08 15.35 -14.72
CA PRO A 258 -11.88 16.00 -13.70
C PRO A 258 -11.01 16.80 -12.74
N ALA A 259 -11.57 17.89 -12.22
CA ALA A 259 -10.93 18.64 -11.15
C ALA A 259 -10.76 17.77 -9.91
N ARG A 260 -9.65 17.99 -9.19
CA ARG A 260 -9.35 17.29 -7.94
C ARG A 260 -10.33 17.68 -6.84
N ASP A 261 -10.94 16.69 -6.17
CA ASP A 261 -11.79 16.89 -5.00
C ASP A 261 -10.95 17.11 -3.73
N GLY A 262 -11.36 18.05 -2.88
CA GLY A 262 -10.74 18.33 -1.58
C GLY A 262 -10.12 19.73 -1.47
N PRO A 263 -9.51 20.08 -0.33
CA PRO A 263 -8.85 21.37 -0.16
C PRO A 263 -7.69 21.52 -1.17
N PRO A 264 -7.23 22.76 -1.44
CA PRO A 264 -6.08 23.01 -2.29
C PRO A 264 -4.88 22.17 -1.84
N LEU A 265 -4.11 21.69 -2.81
CA LEU A 265 -2.89 20.94 -2.51
C LEU A 265 -1.94 21.81 -1.67
N PRO A 266 -1.31 21.23 -0.64
CA PRO A 266 -0.31 21.93 0.14
C PRO A 266 0.90 22.26 -0.74
N SER A 267 1.62 23.32 -0.36
CA SER A 267 2.95 23.57 -0.92
C SER A 267 3.83 22.35 -0.68
N ILE A 268 4.56 21.90 -1.70
CA ILE A 268 5.51 20.77 -1.59
C ILE A 268 6.94 21.23 -1.29
N GLY A 269 7.19 22.54 -1.38
CA GLY A 269 8.51 23.14 -1.23
C GLY A 269 9.42 22.90 -2.43
N LEU A 270 10.53 23.63 -2.52
CA LEU A 270 11.61 23.30 -3.44
C LEU A 270 12.51 22.29 -2.73
N ASP A 271 12.50 21.03 -3.17
CA ASP A 271 13.50 20.06 -2.74
C ASP A 271 14.79 20.29 -3.55
N PRO A 272 15.88 20.81 -2.96
CA PRO A 272 17.12 21.04 -3.70
C PRO A 272 17.77 19.75 -4.23
N LYS A 273 17.28 18.57 -3.86
CA LYS A 273 17.75 17.27 -4.35
C LYS A 273 16.89 16.64 -5.44
N ARG A 274 15.66 17.13 -5.62
CA ARG A 274 14.77 16.74 -6.73
C ARG A 274 14.62 17.96 -7.62
N GLY A 275 15.51 18.07 -8.60
CA GLY A 275 15.48 19.16 -9.58
C GLY A 275 14.09 19.26 -10.21
N GLY A 276 13.59 20.49 -10.35
CA GLY A 276 12.29 20.75 -10.96
C GLY A 276 12.26 20.61 -12.46
#